data_AF-A0A3N9VTG4-F1
#
_entry.id   AF-A0A3N9VTG4-F1
#
_cell.length_a   1.000
_cell.length_b   1.000
_cell.length_c   1.000
_cell.angle_alpha   90.00
_cell.angle_beta   90.00
_cell.angle_gamma   90.00
#
_symmetry.space_group_name_H-M   'P 1'
#
loop_
_entity.id
_entity.type
_entity.pdbx_description
1 polymer ?
#
loop_
_entity_poly.entity_id
_entity_poly.type
_entity_poly.pdbx_seq_one_letter_code
_entity_poly.pdbx_strand_id
1 'polypeptide(L)'
;YYDLARARKESALEHIALVRVEQLYPVPDIELKNLLERYPDAQELIWAQDEPRNQGPWRFIAHHLRQLSSMPLHYAGRPESSAPATGVASQHKIQLDAIIKTAINS
;
A
#
# COMPACT_ATOMS: atom_id res chain seq x y z
N TYR A 1 -7.61 0.41 2.98
CA TYR A 1 -8.33 0.36 1.68
C TYR A 1 -9.44 1.39 1.59
N TYR A 2 -10.45 1.37 2.47
CA TYR A 2 -11.61 2.25 2.33
C TYR A 2 -11.26 3.75 2.34
N ASP A 3 -10.31 4.19 3.17
CA ASP A 3 -9.86 5.59 3.15
C ASP A 3 -9.17 5.97 1.83
N LEU A 4 -8.39 5.07 1.25
CA LEU A 4 -7.79 5.28 -0.08
C LEU A 4 -8.86 5.30 -1.18
N ALA A 5 -9.85 4.41 -1.12
CA ALA A 5 -10.94 4.38 -2.08
C ALA A 5 -11.79 5.65 -2.02
N ARG A 6 -12.04 6.17 -0.81
CA ARG A 6 -12.70 7.47 -0.60
C ARG A 6 -11.85 8.60 -1.18
N ALA A 7 -10.57 8.70 -0.80
CA ALA A 7 -9.68 9.75 -1.29
C ALA A 7 -9.54 9.73 -2.82
N ARG A 8 -9.35 8.54 -3.42
CA ARG A 8 -9.31 8.37 -4.88
C ARG A 8 -10.57 8.90 -5.56
N LYS A 9 -11.74 8.60 -4.98
CA LYS A 9 -13.03 9.04 -5.51
C LYS A 9 -13.23 10.55 -5.36
N GLU A 10 -12.92 11.10 -4.20
CA GLU A 10 -13.03 12.55 -3.92
C GLU A 10 -12.10 13.38 -4.80
N SER A 11 -10.93 12.83 -5.16
CA SER A 11 -9.94 13.48 -6.02
C SER A 11 -10.03 13.07 -7.50
N ALA A 12 -11.03 12.28 -7.91
CA ALA A 12 -11.22 11.80 -9.29
C ALA A 12 -9.95 11.18 -9.93
N LEU A 13 -9.18 10.43 -9.15
CA LEU A 13 -7.90 9.84 -9.59
C LEU A 13 -8.13 8.51 -10.31
N GLU A 14 -8.60 8.58 -11.56
CA GLU A 14 -8.92 7.40 -12.38
C GLU A 14 -7.69 6.60 -12.82
N HIS A 15 -6.50 7.22 -12.82
CA HIS A 15 -5.23 6.59 -13.15
C HIS A 15 -4.69 5.66 -12.05
N ILE A 16 -5.31 5.66 -10.86
CA ILE A 16 -4.86 4.82 -9.73
C ILE A 16 -5.75 3.58 -9.59
N ALA A 17 -5.17 2.41 -9.85
CA ALA A 17 -5.78 1.14 -9.52
C ALA A 17 -5.59 0.81 -8.02
N LEU A 18 -6.68 0.48 -7.31
CA LEU A 18 -6.62 0.03 -5.92
C LEU A 18 -6.89 -1.48 -5.87
N VAL A 19 -5.96 -2.23 -5.29
CA VAL A 19 -6.04 -3.67 -5.14
C VAL A 19 -5.89 -4.04 -3.66
N ARG A 20 -6.70 -4.99 -3.19
CA ARG A 20 -6.54 -5.61 -1.87
C ARG A 20 -5.85 -6.95 -2.01
N VAL A 21 -4.89 -7.22 -1.13
CA VAL A 21 -4.29 -8.54 -0.96
C VAL A 21 -4.91 -9.17 0.27
N GLU A 22 -5.95 -9.98 0.06
CA GLU A 22 -6.72 -10.61 1.15
C GLU A 22 -6.00 -11.83 1.74
N GLN A 23 -5.11 -12.47 0.96
CA GLN A 23 -4.29 -13.59 1.40
C GLN A 23 -2.83 -13.17 1.46
N LEU A 24 -2.30 -13.03 2.68
CA LEU A 24 -0.89 -12.70 2.91
C LEU A 24 0.00 -13.94 3.04
N TYR A 25 -0.59 -15.09 3.41
CA TYR A 25 0.13 -16.37 3.48
C TYR A 25 -0.82 -17.57 3.21
N PRO A 26 -0.39 -18.58 2.43
CA PRO A 26 0.78 -18.55 1.55
C PRO A 26 0.64 -17.42 0.51
N VAL A 27 1.75 -16.82 0.08
CA VAL A 27 1.70 -15.67 -0.83
C VAL A 27 1.17 -16.15 -2.20
N PRO A 28 0.12 -15.52 -2.75
CA PRO A 28 -0.47 -15.92 -4.02
C PRO A 28 0.32 -15.31 -5.20
N ASP A 29 1.57 -15.75 -5.38
CA ASP A 29 2.51 -15.16 -6.35
C ASP A 29 1.99 -15.22 -7.80
N ILE A 30 1.28 -16.30 -8.16
CA ILE A 30 0.71 -16.48 -9.51
C ILE A 30 -0.40 -15.47 -9.75
N GLU A 31 -1.32 -15.33 -8.79
CA GLU A 31 -2.44 -14.40 -8.88
C GLU A 31 -1.97 -12.95 -8.85
N LEU A 32 -0.97 -12.63 -8.01
CA LEU A 32 -0.34 -11.31 -7.99
C LEU A 32 0.32 -10.97 -9.33
N LYS A 33 1.06 -11.91 -9.92
CA LYS A 33 1.67 -11.71 -11.24
C LYS A 33 0.60 -11.44 -12.31
N ASN A 34 -0.39 -12.32 -12.41
CA ASN A 34 -1.48 -12.19 -13.37
C ASN A 34 -2.26 -10.88 -13.18
N LEU A 35 -2.44 -10.44 -11.92
CA LEU A 35 -3.05 -9.16 -11.59
C LEU A 35 -2.25 -7.97 -12.16
N LEU A 36 -0.93 -7.98 -11.96
CA LEU A 36 -0.04 -6.91 -12.42
C LEU A 36 -0.03 -6.79 -13.94
N GLU A 37 -0.08 -7.92 -14.66
CA GLU A 37 -0.15 -7.97 -16.12
C GLU A 37 -1.43 -7.33 -16.70
N ARG A 38 -2.49 -7.14 -15.89
CA ARG A 38 -3.71 -6.42 -16.32
C ARG A 38 -3.52 -4.90 -16.39
N TYR A 39 -2.41 -4.38 -15.89
CA TYR A 39 -2.09 -2.95 -15.88
C TYR A 39 -0.77 -2.69 -16.62
N PRO A 40 -0.72 -2.92 -17.96
CA PRO A 40 0.51 -2.83 -18.73
C PRO A 40 1.14 -1.43 -18.74
N ASP A 41 0.33 -0.39 -18.54
CA ASP A 41 0.77 1.01 -18.52
C ASP A 41 1.14 1.51 -17.10
N ALA A 42 1.06 0.65 -16.08
CA ALA A 42 1.44 1.02 -14.72
C ALA A 42 2.95 1.33 -14.64
N GLN A 43 3.29 2.46 -14.04
CA GLN A 43 4.68 2.93 -13.94
C GLN A 43 5.34 2.58 -12.61
N GLU A 44 4.55 2.41 -11.56
CA GLU A 44 5.03 2.13 -10.21
C GLU A 44 4.00 1.34 -9.40
N LEU A 45 4.48 0.72 -8.33
CA LEU A 45 3.68 0.03 -7.34
C LEU A 45 3.82 0.75 -6.00
N ILE A 46 2.69 0.93 -5.31
CA ILE A 46 2.68 1.46 -3.94
C ILE A 46 2.03 0.42 -3.03
N TRP A 47 2.78 -0.04 -2.03
CA TRP A 47 2.21 -0.80 -0.93
C TRP A 47 1.74 0.16 0.16
N ALA A 48 0.43 0.21 0.37
CA ALA A 48 -0.17 1.02 1.42
C ALA A 48 -0.63 0.17 2.60
N GLN A 49 -0.22 0.54 3.83
CA GLN A 49 -0.66 -0.12 5.07
C GLN A 49 -0.80 0.88 6.22
N ASP A 50 -1.64 0.57 7.20
CA ASP A 50 -1.80 1.42 8.39
C ASP A 50 -0.72 1.12 9.44
N GLU A 51 -0.18 -0.09 9.46
CA GLU A 51 0.85 -0.51 10.41
C GLU A 51 2.19 0.21 10.18
N PRO A 52 3.02 0.38 11.23
CA PRO A 52 4.41 0.82 11.11
C PRO A 52 5.22 0.01 10.09
N ARG A 53 6.21 0.62 9.45
CA ARG A 53 7.01 -0.01 8.36
C ARG A 53 7.75 -1.28 8.78
N ASN A 54 8.13 -1.37 10.05
CA ASN A 54 8.75 -2.55 10.64
C ASN A 54 7.73 -3.61 11.10
N GLN A 55 6.44 -3.33 10.93
CA GLN A 55 5.32 -4.17 11.29
C GLN A 55 4.42 -4.42 10.06
N GLY A 56 3.38 -5.22 10.27
CA GLY A 56 2.49 -5.60 9.19
C GLY A 56 3.21 -6.37 8.07
N PRO A 57 2.58 -6.45 6.90
CA PRO A 57 3.05 -7.30 5.81
C PRO A 57 4.19 -6.72 4.97
N TRP A 58 4.48 -5.42 5.05
CA TRP A 58 5.38 -4.73 4.12
C TRP A 58 6.69 -5.47 3.84
N ARG A 59 7.45 -5.83 4.89
CA ARG A 59 8.78 -6.47 4.70
C ARG A 59 8.69 -7.82 3.99
N PHE A 60 7.62 -8.57 4.24
CA PHE A 60 7.39 -9.87 3.63
C PHE A 60 6.88 -9.73 2.19
N ILE A 61 5.77 -9.01 1.98
CA ILE A 61 5.15 -8.87 0.66
C ILE A 61 6.04 -8.08 -0.32
N ALA A 62 6.79 -7.08 0.15
CA ALA A 62 7.71 -6.33 -0.71
C ALA A 62 8.82 -7.20 -1.30
N HIS A 63 9.22 -8.29 -0.63
CA HIS A 63 10.16 -9.24 -1.21
C HIS A 63 9.55 -9.90 -2.44
N HIS A 64 8.33 -10.45 -2.32
CA HIS A 64 7.61 -11.10 -3.40
C HIS A 64 7.31 -10.14 -4.56
N LEU A 65 6.75 -8.95 -4.28
CA LEU A 65 6.43 -7.97 -5.33
C LEU A 65 7.64 -7.56 -6.16
N ARG A 66 8.83 -7.43 -5.56
CA ARG A 66 10.09 -7.15 -6.27
C ARG A 66 10.58 -8.30 -7.14
N GLN A 67 10.19 -9.54 -6.84
CA GLN A 67 10.49 -10.69 -7.71
C GLN A 67 9.50 -10.79 -8.87
N LEU A 68 8.26 -10.32 -8.68
CA LEU A 68 7.18 -10.43 -9.67
C LEU A 68 7.16 -9.27 -10.67
N SER A 69 7.75 -8.11 -10.36
CA SER A 69 7.77 -6.94 -11.22
C SER A 69 9.06 -6.12 -11.09
N SER A 70 9.49 -5.52 -12.21
CA SER A 70 10.58 -4.56 -12.26
C SER A 70 10.14 -3.11 -11.99
N MET A 71 8.84 -2.87 -11.80
CA MET A 71 8.33 -1.53 -11.46
C MET A 71 8.94 -1.05 -10.13
N PRO A 72 9.26 0.25 -10.00
CA PRO A 72 9.56 0.87 -8.72
C PRO A 72 8.48 0.54 -7.68
N LEU A 73 8.90 0.04 -6.51
CA LEU A 73 8.01 -0.30 -5.40
C LEU A 73 8.22 0.67 -4.24
N HIS A 74 7.19 1.45 -3.96
CA HIS A 74 7.17 2.46 -2.90
C HIS A 74 6.32 2.00 -1.70
N TYR A 75 6.61 2.59 -0.54
CA TYR A 75 5.92 2.33 0.72
C TYR A 75 5.11 3.54 1.13
N ALA A 76 3.82 3.34 1.41
CA ALA A 76 2.94 4.32 2.02
C ALA A 76 2.38 3.74 3.32
N GLY A 77 3.00 4.05 4.45
CA GLY A 77 2.55 3.56 5.74
C GLY A 77 3.21 4.33 6.88
N ARG A 78 2.94 3.94 8.11
CA ARG A 78 3.51 4.62 9.28
C ARG A 78 5.03 4.43 9.35
N PRO A 79 5.78 5.40 9.92
CA PRO A 79 7.20 5.23 10.19
C PRO A 79 7.43 4.06 11.16
N GLU A 80 8.68 3.58 11.25
CA GLU A 80 9.02 2.50 12.18
C GLU A 80 8.73 2.90 13.63
N SER A 81 8.20 1.95 14.40
CA SER A 81 7.81 2.15 15.80
C SER A 81 7.93 0.85 16.57
N SER A 82 8.31 0.94 17.85
CA SER A 82 8.24 -0.17 18.79
C SER A 82 6.81 -0.46 19.25
N ALA A 83 5.95 0.56 19.31
CA ALA A 83 4.53 0.42 19.61
C ALA A 83 3.73 0.15 18.32
N PRO A 84 2.65 -0.65 18.38
CA PRO A 84 1.79 -0.90 17.22
C PRO A 84 1.08 0.35 16.67
N ALA A 85 0.72 1.29 17.55
CA ALA A 85 0.04 2.52 17.18
C ALA A 85 0.35 3.64 18.17
N THR A 86 0.08 4.88 17.76
CA THR A 86 0.13 6.03 18.68
C THR A 86 -1.07 5.98 19.64
N GLY A 87 -0.83 6.15 20.94
CA GLY A 87 -1.93 6.26 21.93
C GLY A 87 -2.74 7.56 21.83
N VAL A 88 -2.33 8.50 20.98
CA VAL A 88 -2.96 9.81 20.81
C VAL A 88 -3.78 9.83 19.53
N ALA A 89 -5.10 10.01 19.65
CA ALA A 89 -6.03 9.96 18.51
C ALA A 89 -5.75 11.03 17.43
N SER A 90 -5.35 12.25 17.84
CA SER A 90 -5.00 13.31 16.88
C SER A 90 -3.78 12.94 16.04
N GLN A 91 -2.75 12.36 16.66
CA GLN A 91 -1.57 11.85 15.94
C GLN A 91 -1.94 10.69 15.02
N HIS A 92 -2.83 9.81 15.45
CA HIS A 92 -3.30 8.70 14.63
C HIS A 92 -3.93 9.21 13.33
N LYS A 93 -4.80 10.22 13.41
CA LYS A 93 -5.42 10.84 12.24
C LYS A 93 -4.40 11.49 11.31
N ILE A 94 -3.46 12.27 11.86
CA ILE A 94 -2.39 12.91 11.08
C ILE A 94 -1.56 11.87 10.32
N GLN A 95 -1.24 10.74 10.97
CA GLN A 95 -0.49 9.66 10.34
C GLN A 95 -1.31 8.99 9.21
N LEU A 96 -2.60 8.73 9.41
CA LEU A 96 -3.47 8.19 8.36
C LEU A 96 -3.56 9.13 7.16
N ASP A 97 -3.75 10.43 7.40
CA ASP A 97 -3.82 11.45 6.32
C ASP A 97 -2.50 11.49 5.54
N ALA A 98 -1.35 11.34 6.22
CA ALA A 98 -0.05 11.25 5.57
C ALA A 98 0.09 9.99 4.70
N ILE A 99 -0.37 8.83 5.17
CA ILE A 99 -0.38 7.58 4.39
C ILE A 99 -1.19 7.76 3.11
N ILE A 100 -2.40 8.30 3.24
CA ILE A 100 -3.29 8.54 2.10
C ILE A 100 -2.62 9.46 1.10
N LYS A 101 -2.07 10.59 1.57
CA LYS A 101 -1.39 11.54 0.71
C LYS A 101 -0.21 10.91 -0.02
N THR A 102 0.64 10.14 0.67
CA THR A 102 1.75 9.42 0.03
C THR A 102 1.27 8.41 -1.00
N ALA A 103 0.17 7.70 -0.73
CA ALA A 103 -0.33 6.65 -1.61
C ALA A 103 -1.00 7.14 -2.90
N ILE A 104 -1.42 8.42 -2.96
CA ILE A 104 -2.19 8.96 -4.09
C ILE A 104 -1.47 10.09 -4.85
N ASN A 105 -0.25 10.44 -4.45
CA ASN A 105 0.49 11.58 -5.00
C ASN A 105 1.54 11.16 -6.05
N SER A 106 1.16 10.16 -6.85
CA SER A 106 1.88 9.57 -7.97
C SER A 106 1.72 10.39 -9.25
#